data_AF-A0A3R6DCC4-F1
#
_entry.id   AF-A0A3R6DCC4-F1
#
_cell.length_a   1.000
_cell.length_b   1.000
_cell.length_c   1.000
_cell.angle_alpha   90.00
_cell.angle_beta   90.00
_cell.angle_gamma   90.00
#
_symmetry.space_group_name_H-M   'P 1'
#
loop_
_entity.id
_entity.type
_entity.pdbx_description
1 polymer ?
#
loop_
_entity_poly.entity_id
_entity_poly.type
_entity_poly.pdbx_seq_one_letter_code
_entity_poly.pdbx_strand_id
1 'polypeptide(L)'
;MMKAKHISYLIACMLMLCSLNTQAQNAFPYPALPDTLRSVEQRATYLSEHYWDNYQFADTTQLKNEEITEQGFVNFIDILARFNDEIAQKGISAFTAKLTHRSLPRRNSRA
;
A
#
# COMPACT_ATOMS: atom_id res chain seq x y z
N MET A 1 -42.30 4.02 27.87
CA MET A 1 -41.36 5.15 27.63
C MET A 1 -39.89 4.84 27.93
N MET A 2 -39.55 3.84 28.77
CA MET A 2 -38.14 3.47 29.06
C MET A 2 -37.42 2.71 27.93
N LYS A 3 -38.12 1.85 27.19
CA LYS A 3 -37.52 1.02 26.12
C LYS A 3 -36.88 1.84 24.99
N ALA A 4 -37.52 2.94 24.58
CA ALA A 4 -37.01 3.82 23.54
C ALA A 4 -35.71 4.53 23.96
N LYS A 5 -35.61 4.96 25.24
CA LYS A 5 -34.40 5.58 25.77
C LYS A 5 -33.23 4.59 25.80
N HIS A 6 -33.48 3.35 26.22
CA HIS A 6 -32.46 2.29 26.18
C HIS A 6 -31.98 1.96 24.77
N ILE A 7 -32.88 1.90 23.78
CA ILE A 7 -32.50 1.70 22.38
C ILE A 7 -31.64 2.87 21.88
N SER A 8 -32.00 4.11 22.21
CA SER A 8 -31.18 5.28 21.89
C SER A 8 -29.80 5.24 22.58
N TYR A 9 -29.73 4.80 23.84
CA TYR A 9 -28.44 4.63 24.54
C TYR A 9 -27.60 3.51 23.93
N LEU A 10 -28.21 2.40 23.50
CA LEU A 10 -27.50 1.30 22.84
C LEU A 10 -26.95 1.72 21.47
N ILE A 11 -27.72 2.46 20.68
CA ILE A 11 -27.26 3.00 19.40
C ILE A 11 -26.14 4.03 19.61
N ALA A 12 -26.28 4.93 20.59
CA ALA A 12 -25.23 5.90 20.92
C ALA A 12 -23.95 5.20 21.43
N CYS A 13 -24.09 4.15 22.24
CA CYS A 13 -22.97 3.36 22.75
C CYS A 13 -22.29 2.58 21.61
N MET A 14 -23.05 1.98 20.70
CA MET A 14 -22.53 1.29 19.52
C MET A 14 -21.80 2.25 18.57
N LEU A 15 -22.33 3.45 18.34
CA LEU A 15 -21.66 4.48 17.53
C LEU A 15 -20.37 4.99 18.18
N MET A 16 -20.38 5.22 19.50
CA MET A 16 -19.19 5.65 20.26
C MET A 16 -18.13 4.54 20.33
N LEU A 17 -18.53 3.27 20.43
CA LEU A 17 -17.64 2.09 20.36
C LEU A 17 -17.08 1.88 18.94
N CYS A 18 -17.84 2.19 17.88
CA CYS A 18 -17.35 2.18 16.50
C CYS A 18 -16.27 3.26 16.26
N SER A 19 -16.37 4.42 16.89
CA SER A 19 -15.39 5.52 16.75
C SER A 19 -14.08 5.30 17.52
N LEU A 20 -14.05 4.39 18.51
CA LEU A 20 -12.84 4.08 19.30
C LEU A 20 -11.86 3.17 18.57
N ASN A 21 -12.32 2.44 17.54
CA ASN A 21 -11.49 1.55 16.72
C ASN A 21 -11.05 2.18 15.39
N THR A 22 -11.18 3.50 15.24
CA THR A 22 -10.54 4.22 14.12
C THR A 22 -9.05 4.36 14.43
N GLN A 23 -8.33 3.24 14.56
CA GLN A 23 -6.92 3.25 14.20
C GLN A 23 -6.91 3.73 12.76
N ALA A 24 -6.21 4.83 12.47
CA ALA A 24 -5.95 5.20 11.10
C ALA A 24 -5.29 3.99 10.43
N GLN A 25 -6.06 3.22 9.66
CA GLN A 25 -5.48 2.24 8.75
C GLN A 25 -4.55 3.07 7.86
N ASN A 26 -3.25 2.94 8.11
CA ASN A 26 -2.24 3.67 7.35
C ASN A 26 -2.38 3.21 5.90
N ALA A 27 -3.06 3.99 5.05
CA ALA A 27 -3.30 3.60 3.67
C ALA A 27 -1.98 3.23 2.98
N PHE A 28 -2.06 2.36 1.96
CA PHE A 28 -0.89 2.00 1.18
C PHE A 28 -0.18 3.26 0.65
N PRO A 29 1.13 3.43 0.89
CA PRO A 29 1.84 4.66 0.56
C PRO A 29 2.19 4.71 -0.92
N TYR A 30 1.25 5.14 -1.77
CA TYR A 30 1.51 5.29 -3.20
C TYR A 30 2.54 6.40 -3.51
N PRO A 31 3.30 6.30 -4.61
CA PRO A 31 4.12 7.40 -5.09
C PRO A 31 3.24 8.55 -5.60
N ALA A 32 3.68 9.78 -5.40
CA ALA A 32 3.06 10.92 -6.06
C ALA A 32 3.39 10.89 -7.56
N LEU A 33 2.40 11.07 -8.42
CA LEU A 33 2.62 11.19 -9.86
C LEU A 33 3.13 12.60 -10.19
N PRO A 34 4.26 12.76 -10.89
CA PRO A 34 4.72 14.08 -11.30
C PRO A 34 3.73 14.77 -12.26
N ASP A 35 3.44 16.05 -12.03
CA ASP A 35 2.55 16.87 -12.89
C ASP A 35 3.09 17.08 -14.31
N THR A 36 4.38 16.78 -14.52
CA THR A 36 5.03 16.82 -15.83
C THR A 36 4.60 15.67 -16.75
N LEU A 37 4.06 14.57 -16.20
CA LEU A 37 3.58 13.42 -16.99
C LEU A 37 2.19 13.74 -17.55
N ARG A 38 2.10 13.89 -18.88
CA ARG A 38 0.88 14.36 -19.54
C ARG A 38 0.05 13.25 -20.16
N SER A 39 0.66 12.13 -20.56
CA SER A 39 -0.05 10.99 -21.15
C SER A 39 -0.38 9.92 -20.11
N VAL A 40 -1.42 9.14 -20.39
CA VAL A 40 -1.77 7.96 -19.59
C VAL A 40 -0.62 6.96 -19.56
N GLU A 41 0.04 6.76 -20.69
CA GLU A 41 1.19 5.84 -20.83
C GLU A 41 2.39 6.27 -19.98
N GLN A 42 2.72 7.57 -19.96
CA GLN A 42 3.78 8.11 -19.11
C GLN A 42 3.47 7.87 -17.63
N ARG A 43 2.23 8.11 -17.23
CA ARG A 43 1.78 7.90 -15.84
C ARG A 43 1.75 6.42 -15.46
N ALA A 44 1.35 5.54 -16.38
CA ALA A 44 1.35 4.09 -16.20
C ALA A 44 2.76 3.54 -16.05
N THR A 45 3.69 3.99 -16.90
CA THR A 45 5.12 3.63 -16.83
C THR A 45 5.73 4.06 -15.51
N TYR A 46 5.53 5.33 -15.12
CA TYR A 46 6.04 5.82 -13.85
C TYR A 46 5.43 5.07 -12.66
N LEU A 47 4.11 4.85 -12.67
CA LEU A 47 3.45 4.14 -11.59
C LEU A 47 3.94 2.69 -11.49
N SER A 48 4.19 1.99 -12.61
CA SER A 48 4.67 0.60 -12.55
C SER A 48 6.07 0.51 -11.94
N GLU A 49 6.98 1.39 -12.32
CA GLU A 49 8.37 1.43 -11.84
C GLU A 49 8.49 1.87 -10.38
N HIS A 50 7.67 2.84 -9.97
CA HIS A 50 7.78 3.50 -8.66
C HIS A 50 6.72 3.05 -7.64
N TYR A 51 5.84 2.10 -7.99
CA TYR A 51 4.70 1.67 -7.17
C TYR A 51 5.07 1.42 -5.71
N TRP A 52 6.22 0.78 -5.50
CA TRP A 52 6.65 0.33 -4.20
C TRP A 52 7.54 1.33 -3.46
N ASP A 53 7.95 2.46 -4.04
CA ASP A 53 9.04 3.32 -3.55
C ASP A 53 8.87 3.77 -2.10
N ASN A 54 7.67 4.19 -1.71
CA ASN A 54 7.38 4.66 -0.36
C ASN A 54 7.05 3.52 0.62
N TYR A 55 6.92 2.28 0.14
CA TYR A 55 6.69 1.10 0.96
C TYR A 55 8.00 0.50 1.48
N GLN A 56 8.09 0.25 2.79
CA GLN A 56 9.30 -0.26 3.45
C GLN A 56 9.17 -1.74 3.83
N PHE A 57 9.63 -2.63 2.95
CA PHE A 57 9.62 -4.09 3.20
C PHE A 57 10.47 -4.56 4.40
N ALA A 58 11.39 -3.72 4.89
CA ALA A 58 12.29 -4.04 6.00
C ALA A 58 11.69 -3.70 7.38
N ASP A 59 10.62 -2.90 7.43
CA ASP A 59 10.00 -2.49 8.67
C ASP A 59 8.92 -3.50 9.08
N THR A 60 9.23 -4.35 10.05
CA THR A 60 8.29 -5.34 10.59
C THR A 60 7.12 -4.71 11.34
N THR A 61 7.14 -3.39 11.59
CA THR A 61 5.97 -2.66 12.09
C THR A 61 4.96 -2.31 10.99
N GLN A 62 5.36 -2.24 9.71
CA GLN A 62 4.44 -2.14 8.56
C GLN A 62 3.84 -3.52 8.21
N LEU A 63 4.58 -4.60 8.46
CA LEU A 63 4.04 -5.98 8.38
C LEU A 63 2.99 -6.28 9.47
N LYS A 64 2.89 -5.49 10.54
CA LYS A 64 1.79 -5.61 11.52
C LYS A 64 0.43 -5.20 10.94
N ASN A 65 0.41 -4.59 9.76
CA ASN A 65 -0.81 -4.24 9.06
C ASN A 65 -0.87 -5.06 7.75
N GLU A 66 -0.96 -6.38 7.95
CA GLU A 66 -0.99 -7.41 6.89
C GLU A 66 -2.02 -7.07 5.80
N GLU A 67 -3.18 -6.53 6.20
CA GLU A 67 -4.24 -6.09 5.29
C GLU A 67 -3.77 -5.03 4.28
N ILE A 68 -3.00 -4.02 4.69
CA ILE A 68 -2.48 -3.00 3.76
C ILE A 68 -1.40 -3.58 2.84
N THR A 69 -0.59 -4.51 3.36
CA THR A 69 0.44 -5.18 2.56
C THR A 69 -0.20 -6.02 1.48
N GLU A 70 -1.18 -6.85 1.86
CA GLU A 70 -1.94 -7.70 0.96
C GLU A 70 -2.70 -6.86 -0.05
N GLN A 71 -3.45 -5.86 0.39
CA GLN A 71 -4.20 -4.98 -0.51
C GLN A 71 -3.26 -4.23 -1.46
N GLY A 72 -2.11 -3.77 -0.98
CA GLY A 72 -1.08 -3.14 -1.81
C GLY A 72 -0.54 -4.07 -2.90
N PHE A 73 -0.33 -5.35 -2.57
CA PHE A 73 0.12 -6.36 -3.52
C PHE A 73 -0.99 -6.77 -4.51
N VAL A 74 -2.21 -6.99 -4.03
CA VAL A 74 -3.38 -7.29 -4.88
C VAL A 74 -3.60 -6.15 -5.88
N ASN A 75 -3.58 -4.90 -5.40
CA ASN A 75 -3.69 -3.73 -6.25
C ASN A 75 -2.57 -3.70 -7.30
N PHE A 76 -1.32 -3.98 -6.92
CA PHE A 76 -0.20 -4.03 -7.86
C PHE A 76 -0.45 -5.01 -9.02
N ILE A 77 -0.85 -6.25 -8.71
CA ILE A 77 -1.15 -7.26 -9.74
C ILE A 77 -2.31 -6.81 -10.64
N ASP A 78 -3.36 -6.24 -10.05
CA ASP A 78 -4.53 -5.73 -10.77
C ASP A 78 -4.18 -4.57 -11.72
N ILE A 79 -3.26 -3.66 -11.33
CA ILE A 79 -2.81 -2.61 -12.26
C ILE A 79 -1.95 -3.18 -13.39
N LEU A 80 -1.03 -4.11 -13.07
CA LEU A 80 -0.14 -4.69 -14.08
C LEU A 80 -0.94 -5.40 -15.18
N ALA A 81 -2.04 -6.07 -14.82
CA ALA A 81 -2.94 -6.72 -15.78
C ALA A 81 -3.65 -5.74 -16.74
N ARG A 82 -3.62 -4.44 -16.46
CA ARG A 82 -4.19 -3.37 -17.32
C ARG A 82 -3.16 -2.67 -18.18
N PHE A 83 -1.88 -2.93 -17.94
CA PHE A 83 -0.78 -2.34 -18.70
C PHE A 83 -0.38 -3.24 -19.87
N ASN A 84 0.32 -2.67 -20.85
CA ASN A 84 0.96 -3.47 -21.87
C ASN A 84 2.14 -4.26 -21.27
N ASP A 85 2.59 -5.29 -21.98
CA ASP A 85 3.64 -6.18 -21.49
C ASP A 85 4.93 -5.43 -21.12
N GLU A 86 5.32 -4.43 -21.90
CA GLU A 86 6.54 -3.66 -21.62
C GLU A 86 6.47 -2.94 -20.27
N ILE A 87 5.38 -2.21 -20.02
CA ILE A 87 5.18 -1.47 -18.78
C ILE A 87 5.02 -2.42 -17.60
N ALA A 88 4.34 -3.55 -17.80
CA ALA A 88 4.18 -4.56 -16.77
C ALA A 88 5.54 -5.19 -16.37
N GLN A 89 6.39 -5.51 -17.35
CA GLN A 89 7.73 -6.05 -17.12
C GLN A 89 8.64 -5.07 -16.38
N LYS A 90 8.54 -3.76 -16.65
CA LYS A 90 9.26 -2.73 -15.90
C LYS A 90 8.87 -2.74 -14.42
N GLY A 91 7.57 -2.84 -14.13
CA GLY A 91 7.08 -2.91 -12.76
C GLY A 91 7.50 -4.17 -12.01
N ILE A 92 7.45 -5.34 -12.65
CA ILE A 92 7.93 -6.60 -12.07
C ILE A 92 9.43 -6.54 -11.79
N SER A 93 10.20 -5.96 -12.72
CA SER A 93 11.64 -5.79 -12.57
C SER A 93 11.99 -4.87 -11.40
N ALA A 94 11.31 -3.72 -11.28
CA ALA A 94 11.49 -2.80 -10.17
C ALA A 94 11.12 -3.43 -8.82
N PHE A 95 9.99 -4.13 -8.75
CA PHE A 95 9.58 -4.89 -7.56
C PHE A 95 10.62 -5.94 -7.16
N THR A 96 11.07 -6.76 -8.12
CA THR A 96 12.08 -7.81 -7.88
C THR A 96 13.41 -7.22 -7.42
N ALA A 97 13.85 -6.11 -8.02
CA ALA A 97 15.05 -5.41 -7.60
C ALA A 97 14.93 -4.88 -6.16
N LYS A 98 13.78 -4.30 -5.81
CA LYS A 98 13.52 -3.80 -4.45
C LYS A 98 13.52 -4.92 -3.41
N LEU A 99 12.96 -6.09 -3.74
CA LEU A 99 13.04 -7.28 -2.89
C LEU A 99 14.47 -7.85 -2.81
N THR A 100 15.23 -7.83 -3.91
CA THR A 100 16.58 -8.42 -3.97
C THR A 100 17.64 -7.55 -3.32
N HIS A 101 17.46 -6.23 -3.29
CA HIS A 101 18.34 -5.33 -2.52
C HIS A 101 18.31 -5.67 -1.01
N ARG A 102 17.25 -6.34 -0.51
CA ARG A 102 17.22 -6.93 0.84
C ARG A 102 18.11 -8.17 0.99
N SER A 103 18.36 -8.90 -0.09
CA SER A 103 18.95 -10.26 -0.09
C SER A 103 20.47 -10.29 -0.08
N LEU A 104 21.15 -9.18 -0.40
CA LEU A 104 22.60 -9.11 -0.27
C LEU A 104 22.93 -8.47 1.08
N PRO A 105 23.47 -9.21 2.07
CA PRO A 105 24.19 -8.54 3.14
C PRO A 105 25.22 -7.66 2.45
N ARG A 106 25.34 -6.39 2.89
CA ARG A 106 26.48 -5.55 2.49
C ARG A 106 27.73 -6.37 2.81
N ARG A 107 28.29 -7.05 1.80
CA ARG A 107 29.56 -7.75 1.93
C ARG A 107 30.55 -6.63 2.13
N ASN A 108 30.83 -6.40 3.40
CA ASN A 108 31.74 -5.38 3.87
C ASN A 108 33.06 -5.68 3.16
N SER A 109 33.41 -4.86 2.17
CA SER A 109 34.77 -4.81 1.64
C SER A 109 35.63 -4.22 2.75
N ARG A 110 36.01 -5.08 3.71
CA ARG A 110 37.04 -4.85 4.70
C ARG A 110 37.81 -6.14 4.90
N ALA A 111 38.89 -6.26 4.14
CA ALA A 111 40.21 -6.80 4.49
C ALA A 111 40.92 -7.13 3.18
#